data_AF-A0A229H4P1-F1
#
_entry.id   AF-A0A229H4P1-F1
#
_cell.length_a   1.000
_cell.length_b   1.000
_cell.length_c   1.000
_cell.angle_alpha   90.00
_cell.angle_beta   90.00
_cell.angle_gamma   90.00
#
_symmetry.space_group_name_H-M   'P 1'
#
loop_
_entity.id
_entity.type
_entity.pdbx_description
1 polymer ?
#
loop_
_entity_poly.entity_id
_entity_poly.type
_entity_poly.pdbx_seq_one_letter_code
_entity_poly.pdbx_strand_id
1 'polypeptide(L)'
;MDAMRLIGVTRHALAQAGTVHDIVAEAWQIQALAEAIGGHFVVSGPAAARAEARGLCEAGSRARGALFHPALHHPALHSGGLRAAQLSEVRDPREVLLALGDLLAEAGFALVGVASNTDEEALYWQCVEAIDAADEARDRVHGMLRHMTVLEWGGAA
;
A
#
# COMPACT_ATOMS: atom_id res chain seq x y z
N MET A 1 -7.20 -2.74 14.85
CA MET A 1 -5.75 -3.01 14.90
C MET A 1 -5.01 -1.73 14.53
N ASP A 2 -3.87 -1.49 15.18
CA ASP A 2 -2.99 -0.37 14.87
C ASP A 2 -2.27 -0.56 13.51
N ALA A 3 -2.05 0.55 12.79
CA ALA A 3 -1.43 0.57 11.48
C ALA A 3 -0.01 -0.01 11.45
N MET A 4 0.85 0.31 12.42
CA MET A 4 2.23 -0.21 12.45
C MET A 4 2.24 -1.73 12.61
N ARG A 5 1.32 -2.27 13.41
CA ARG A 5 1.18 -3.72 13.54
C ARG A 5 0.76 -4.37 12.22
N LEU A 6 -0.19 -3.77 11.50
CA LEU A 6 -0.61 -4.27 10.19
C LEU A 6 0.53 -4.20 9.17
N ILE A 7 1.29 -3.11 9.14
CA ILE A 7 2.48 -2.97 8.29
C ILE A 7 3.48 -4.08 8.60
N GLY A 8 3.80 -4.32 9.87
CA GLY A 8 4.73 -5.37 10.28
C GLY A 8 4.29 -6.77 9.88
N VAL A 9 3.02 -7.12 10.10
CA VAL A 9 2.47 -8.43 9.68
C VAL A 9 2.50 -8.58 8.16
N THR A 10 2.16 -7.52 7.43
CA THR A 10 2.17 -7.54 5.96
C THR A 10 3.57 -7.67 5.40
N ARG A 11 4.53 -6.93 5.95
CA ARG A 11 5.94 -7.02 5.57
C ARG A 11 6.49 -8.42 5.79
N HIS A 12 6.19 -9.00 6.96
CA HIS A 12 6.61 -10.36 7.26
C HIS A 12 6.02 -11.38 6.28
N ALA A 13 4.73 -11.24 5.93
CA ALA A 13 4.09 -12.13 4.97
C ALA A 13 4.70 -12.02 3.56
N LEU A 14 4.98 -10.80 3.07
CA LEU A 14 5.72 -10.60 1.82
C LEU A 14 7.11 -11.26 1.87
N ALA A 15 7.83 -11.11 2.98
CA ALA A 15 9.15 -11.73 3.16
C ALA A 15 9.11 -13.27 3.25
N GLN A 16 7.95 -13.87 3.53
CA GLN A 16 7.74 -15.32 3.53
C GLN A 16 7.11 -15.84 2.23
N ALA A 17 6.76 -14.95 1.30
CA ALA A 17 6.17 -15.34 0.02
C ALA A 17 7.15 -16.21 -0.78
N GLY A 18 6.76 -17.45 -1.07
CA GLY A 18 7.62 -18.44 -1.72
C GLY A 18 7.30 -18.65 -3.20
N THR A 19 6.15 -18.15 -3.66
CA THR A 19 5.67 -18.31 -5.03
C THR A 19 5.28 -16.98 -5.64
N VAL A 20 5.21 -16.94 -6.98
CA VAL A 20 4.67 -15.79 -7.73
C VAL A 20 3.28 -15.41 -7.23
N HIS A 21 2.45 -16.42 -6.96
CA HIS A 21 1.11 -16.23 -6.43
C HIS A 21 1.13 -15.52 -5.08
N ASP A 22 1.96 -15.98 -4.15
CA ASP A 22 2.09 -15.39 -2.82
C ASP A 22 2.54 -13.93 -2.92
N ILE A 23 3.53 -13.64 -3.77
CA ILE A 23 4.04 -12.27 -3.98
C ILE A 23 2.92 -11.34 -4.47
N VAL A 24 2.15 -11.77 -5.47
CA VAL A 24 1.05 -10.99 -6.03
C VAL A 24 -0.05 -10.78 -4.98
N ALA A 25 -0.39 -11.81 -4.20
CA ALA A 25 -1.38 -11.71 -3.12
C ALA A 25 -0.93 -10.75 -2.00
N GLU A 26 0.36 -10.76 -1.66
CA GLU A 26 0.94 -9.88 -0.64
C GLU A 26 1.04 -8.44 -1.13
N ALA A 27 1.44 -8.22 -2.39
CA ALA A 27 1.39 -6.90 -3.02
C ALA A 27 -0.06 -6.34 -3.01
N TRP A 28 -1.05 -7.16 -3.32
CA TRP A 28 -2.46 -6.78 -3.24
C TRP A 28 -2.90 -6.36 -1.83
N GLN A 29 -2.43 -7.06 -0.78
CA GLN A 29 -2.69 -6.69 0.62
C GLN A 29 -2.00 -5.38 1.02
N ILE A 30 -0.79 -5.12 0.51
CA ILE A 30 -0.05 -3.87 0.73
C ILE A 30 -0.82 -2.69 0.11
N GLN A 31 -1.33 -2.85 -1.11
CA GLN A 31 -2.12 -1.82 -1.78
C GLN A 31 -3.45 -1.54 -1.07
N ALA A 32 -4.10 -2.60 -0.55
CA ALA A 32 -5.26 -2.46 0.32
C ALA A 32 -4.97 -1.68 1.60
N LEU A 33 -3.79 -1.89 2.19
CA LEU A 33 -3.36 -1.19 3.39
C LEU A 33 -3.07 0.30 3.09
N ALA A 34 -2.46 0.60 1.95
CA ALA A 34 -2.29 1.97 1.47
C ALA A 34 -3.64 2.68 1.29
N GLU A 35 -4.61 2.00 0.67
CA GLU A 35 -5.99 2.50 0.52
C GLU A 35 -6.62 2.82 1.88
N ALA A 36 -6.57 1.89 2.83
CA ALA A 36 -7.16 2.04 4.15
C ALA A 36 -6.51 3.16 4.97
N ILE A 37 -5.17 3.27 4.94
CA ILE A 37 -4.44 4.35 5.63
C ILE A 37 -4.78 5.70 5.00
N GLY A 38 -4.78 5.80 3.65
CA GLY A 38 -5.21 7.01 2.95
C GLY A 38 -6.63 7.44 3.35
N GLY A 39 -7.58 6.51 3.37
CA GLY A 39 -8.95 6.74 3.82
C GLY A 39 -9.02 7.26 5.26
N HIS A 40 -8.23 6.71 6.18
CA HIS A 40 -8.15 7.21 7.55
C HIS A 40 -7.68 8.67 7.60
N PHE A 41 -6.68 9.06 6.80
CA PHE A 41 -6.20 10.44 6.73
C PHE A 41 -7.16 11.41 6.03
N VAL A 42 -7.99 10.93 5.09
CA VAL A 42 -9.04 11.76 4.49
C VAL A 42 -10.05 12.20 5.56
N VAL A 43 -10.41 11.29 6.48
CA VAL A 43 -11.38 11.55 7.55
C VAL A 43 -10.76 12.31 8.72
N SER A 44 -9.61 11.84 9.22
CA SER A 44 -9.05 12.26 10.51
C SER A 44 -7.79 13.13 10.38
N GLY A 45 -7.23 13.27 9.17
CA GLY A 45 -5.96 13.94 8.93
C GLY A 45 -6.07 15.47 8.78
N PRO A 46 -4.92 16.18 8.83
CA PRO A 46 -4.86 17.62 8.61
C PRO A 46 -5.37 18.00 7.22
N ALA A 47 -6.09 19.13 7.13
CA ALA A 47 -6.68 19.59 5.86
C ALA A 47 -5.64 19.74 4.74
N ALA A 48 -4.43 20.21 5.07
CA ALA A 48 -3.33 20.38 4.11
C ALA A 48 -2.88 19.07 3.44
N ALA A 49 -3.04 17.92 4.11
CA ALA A 49 -2.63 16.60 3.60
C ALA A 49 -3.77 15.82 2.93
N ARG A 50 -5.02 16.32 2.94
CA ARG A 50 -6.20 15.56 2.48
C ARG A 50 -6.19 15.25 0.98
N ALA A 51 -5.64 16.15 0.16
CA ALA A 51 -5.55 15.91 -1.28
C ALA A 51 -4.63 14.72 -1.57
N GLU A 52 -3.46 14.68 -0.92
CA GLU A 52 -2.52 13.56 -1.05
C GLU A 52 -3.07 12.29 -0.41
N ALA A 53 -3.77 12.37 0.72
CA ALA A 53 -4.43 11.22 1.33
C ALA A 53 -5.50 10.58 0.43
N ARG A 54 -6.23 11.41 -0.34
CA ARG A 54 -7.18 10.94 -1.34
C ARG A 54 -6.44 10.28 -2.51
N GLY A 55 -5.38 10.90 -3.01
CA GLY A 55 -4.53 10.30 -4.05
C GLY A 55 -3.96 8.95 -3.61
N LEU A 56 -3.55 8.80 -2.34
CA LEU A 56 -3.07 7.55 -1.77
C LEU A 56 -4.18 6.48 -1.79
N CYS A 57 -5.41 6.87 -1.42
CA CYS A 57 -6.57 5.99 -1.47
C CYS A 57 -6.89 5.52 -2.89
N GLU A 58 -6.83 6.44 -3.86
CA GLU A 58 -7.12 6.17 -5.28
C GLU A 58 -6.06 5.26 -5.90
N ALA A 59 -4.77 5.53 -5.66
CA ALA A 59 -3.65 4.72 -6.13
C ALA A 59 -3.74 3.27 -5.60
N GLY A 60 -3.98 3.11 -4.29
CA GLY A 60 -4.14 1.79 -3.67
C GLY A 60 -5.33 1.01 -4.24
N SER A 61 -6.48 1.67 -4.45
CA SER A 61 -7.67 1.05 -5.06
C SER A 61 -7.42 0.62 -6.50
N ARG A 62 -6.76 1.46 -7.31
CA ARG A 62 -6.40 1.12 -8.70
C ARG A 62 -5.49 -0.10 -8.76
N ALA A 63 -4.41 -0.12 -7.97
CA ALA A 63 -3.48 -1.24 -7.91
C ALA A 63 -4.16 -2.54 -7.46
N ARG A 64 -5.05 -2.44 -6.47
CA ARG A 64 -5.84 -3.56 -5.96
C ARG A 64 -6.79 -4.12 -7.01
N GLY A 65 -7.32 -3.27 -7.91
CA GLY A 65 -8.09 -3.66 -9.07
C GLY A 65 -7.24 -4.33 -10.16
N ALA A 66 -6.06 -3.78 -10.46
CA ALA A 66 -5.14 -4.34 -11.46
C ALA A 66 -4.65 -5.74 -11.08
N LEU A 67 -4.37 -5.95 -9.79
CA LEU A 67 -3.94 -7.24 -9.26
C LEU A 67 -5.10 -8.22 -9.04
N PHE A 68 -6.37 -7.79 -9.14
CA PHE A 68 -7.51 -8.68 -9.02
C PHE A 68 -7.71 -9.49 -10.31
N HIS A 69 -7.20 -10.72 -10.33
CA HIS A 69 -7.42 -11.64 -11.46
C HIS A 69 -8.15 -12.93 -11.03
N PRO A 70 -9.31 -13.28 -11.63
CA PRO A 70 -10.03 -14.51 -11.32
C PRO A 70 -9.20 -15.78 -11.55
N ALA A 71 -8.30 -15.79 -12.55
CA ALA A 71 -7.44 -16.95 -12.83
C ALA A 71 -6.34 -17.13 -11.78
N LEU A 72 -5.97 -16.05 -11.09
CA LEU A 72 -5.03 -16.11 -9.98
C LEU A 72 -5.71 -16.54 -8.68
N HIS A 73 -6.95 -17.06 -8.66
CA HIS A 73 -7.64 -17.70 -7.51
C HIS A 73 -7.01 -17.35 -6.14
N HIS A 74 -7.12 -16.09 -5.70
CA HIS A 74 -6.33 -15.64 -4.56
C HIS A 74 -6.80 -16.37 -3.28
N PRO A 75 -5.95 -17.17 -2.60
CA PRO A 75 -6.30 -17.81 -1.33
C PRO A 75 -6.60 -16.78 -0.24
N ALA A 76 -6.13 -15.53 -0.38
CA ALA A 76 -6.49 -14.43 0.51
C ALA A 76 -8.02 -14.18 0.59
N LEU A 77 -8.78 -14.48 -0.48
CA LEU A 77 -10.25 -14.48 -0.45
C LEU A 77 -10.84 -15.68 0.31
N HIS A 78 -10.08 -16.77 0.44
CA HIS A 78 -10.56 -18.05 0.98
C HIS A 78 -10.13 -18.33 2.43
N SER A 79 -9.12 -17.64 2.98
CA SER A 79 -8.58 -17.97 4.31
C SER A 79 -8.53 -16.85 5.35
N GLY A 80 -8.80 -15.58 5.02
CA GLY A 80 -8.71 -14.51 6.03
C GLY A 80 -9.15 -13.09 5.66
N GLY A 81 -9.56 -12.84 4.41
CA GLY A 81 -10.03 -11.52 3.98
C GLY A 81 -8.94 -10.44 3.90
N LEU A 82 -9.37 -9.19 3.75
CA LEU A 82 -8.49 -8.03 3.64
C LEU A 82 -7.89 -7.70 5.02
N ARG A 83 -6.58 -7.85 5.22
CA ARG A 83 -5.93 -7.49 6.50
C ARG A 83 -6.12 -6.01 6.82
N ALA A 84 -6.13 -5.18 5.77
CA ALA A 84 -6.42 -3.75 5.88
C ALA A 84 -7.79 -3.43 6.51
N ALA A 85 -8.79 -4.32 6.41
CA ALA A 85 -10.09 -4.12 7.06
C ALA A 85 -10.01 -4.18 8.60
N GLN A 86 -8.90 -4.68 9.16
CA GLN A 86 -8.68 -4.67 10.60
C GLN A 86 -8.10 -3.34 11.09
N LEU A 87 -7.78 -2.40 10.20
CA LEU A 87 -7.27 -1.08 10.58
C LEU A 87 -8.36 -0.33 11.37
N SER A 88 -8.02 0.08 12.59
CA SER A 88 -8.95 0.85 13.44
C SER A 88 -8.37 2.17 13.90
N GLU A 89 -7.05 2.34 13.83
CA GLU A 89 -6.37 3.54 14.32
C GLU A 89 -5.02 3.72 13.62
N VAL A 90 -4.57 4.98 13.56
CA VAL A 90 -3.23 5.41 13.16
C VAL A 90 -2.68 6.28 14.30
N ARG A 91 -1.80 5.72 15.13
CA ARG A 91 -1.30 6.40 16.35
C ARG A 91 -0.20 7.40 16.08
N ASP A 92 0.81 7.00 15.31
CA ASP A 92 1.98 7.81 14.95
C ASP A 92 1.98 8.08 13.44
N PRO A 93 1.22 9.09 12.96
CA PRO A 93 1.04 9.39 11.54
C PRO A 93 2.32 9.39 10.70
N ARG A 94 3.37 10.04 11.21
CA ARG A 94 4.64 10.19 10.50
C ARG A 94 5.37 8.86 10.34
N GLU A 95 5.51 8.10 11.42
CA GLU A 95 6.15 6.78 11.41
C GLU A 95 5.38 5.78 10.56
N VAL A 96 4.04 5.81 10.63
CA VAL A 96 3.18 4.98 9.79
C VAL A 96 3.37 5.28 8.31
N LEU A 97 3.45 6.55 7.93
CA LEU A 97 3.68 6.95 6.55
C LEU A 97 5.07 6.54 6.05
N LEU A 98 6.11 6.71 6.85
CA LEU A 98 7.46 6.23 6.50
C LEU A 98 7.49 4.72 6.30
N ALA A 99 6.95 3.97 7.26
CA ALA A 99 6.93 2.52 7.21
C ALA A 99 6.06 1.97 6.05
N LEU A 100 4.98 2.68 5.70
CA LEU A 100 4.16 2.39 4.51
C LEU A 100 4.93 2.66 3.22
N GLY A 101 5.64 3.79 3.12
CA GLY A 101 6.47 4.12 1.96
C GLY A 101 7.55 3.08 1.68
N ASP A 102 8.21 2.58 2.72
CA ASP A 102 9.17 1.47 2.62
C ASP A 102 8.49 0.17 2.17
N LEU A 103 7.33 -0.17 2.75
CA LEU A 103 6.60 -1.38 2.39
C LEU A 103 6.11 -1.36 0.93
N LEU A 104 5.69 -0.20 0.43
CA LEU A 104 5.33 -0.01 -0.98
C LEU A 104 6.54 -0.20 -1.90
N ALA A 105 7.72 0.26 -1.49
CA ALA A 105 8.95 0.04 -2.26
C ALA A 105 9.31 -1.46 -2.30
N GLU A 106 9.24 -2.16 -1.17
CA GLU A 106 9.45 -3.61 -1.09
C GLU A 106 8.48 -4.38 -2.00
N ALA A 107 7.20 -3.99 -2.03
CA ALA A 107 6.21 -4.56 -2.94
C ALA A 107 6.58 -4.34 -4.41
N GLY A 108 6.96 -3.11 -4.78
CA GLY A 108 7.41 -2.77 -6.13
C GLY A 108 8.61 -3.63 -6.57
N PHE A 109 9.62 -3.77 -5.72
CA PHE A 109 10.78 -4.62 -6.02
C PHE A 109 10.39 -6.09 -6.22
N ALA A 110 9.50 -6.63 -5.39
CA ALA A 110 9.03 -8.01 -5.53
C ALA A 110 8.27 -8.23 -6.84
N LEU A 111 7.41 -7.28 -7.23
CA LEU A 111 6.65 -7.31 -8.47
C LEU A 111 7.54 -7.17 -9.72
N VAL A 112 8.63 -6.40 -9.66
CA VAL A 112 9.63 -6.36 -10.73
C VAL A 112 10.25 -7.75 -10.93
N GLY A 113 10.53 -8.46 -9.84
CA GLY A 113 10.99 -9.84 -9.87
C GLY A 113 10.00 -10.77 -10.58
N VAL A 114 8.71 -10.66 -10.29
CA VAL A 114 7.65 -11.43 -10.96
C VAL A 114 7.58 -11.08 -12.45
N ALA A 115 7.49 -9.79 -12.78
CA ALA A 115 7.38 -9.30 -14.16
C ALA A 115 8.57 -9.73 -15.03
N SER A 116 9.77 -9.77 -14.45
CA SER A 116 11.00 -10.14 -15.17
C SER A 116 11.10 -11.64 -15.47
N ASN A 117 10.33 -12.49 -14.80
CA ASN A 117 10.42 -13.95 -14.89
C ASN A 117 9.15 -14.60 -15.45
N THR A 118 8.13 -13.82 -15.80
CA THR A 118 6.89 -14.34 -16.39
C THR A 118 6.94 -14.31 -17.91
N ASP A 119 6.53 -15.41 -18.54
CA ASP A 119 6.23 -15.45 -19.99
C ASP A 119 4.76 -15.09 -20.28
N GLU A 120 3.93 -14.94 -19.25
CA GLU A 120 2.53 -14.57 -19.36
C GLU A 120 2.38 -13.04 -19.50
N GLU A 121 2.01 -12.58 -20.70
CA GLU A 121 1.85 -11.16 -21.02
C GLU A 121 0.85 -10.44 -20.10
N ALA A 122 -0.25 -11.12 -19.73
CA ALA A 122 -1.24 -10.56 -18.82
C ALA A 122 -0.65 -10.30 -17.42
N LEU A 123 0.12 -11.25 -16.88
CA LEU A 123 0.75 -11.11 -15.56
C LEU A 123 1.84 -10.04 -15.58
N TYR A 124 2.61 -9.94 -16.67
CA TYR A 124 3.58 -8.87 -16.87
C TYR A 124 2.92 -7.49 -16.75
N TRP A 125 1.86 -7.25 -17.53
CA TRP A 125 1.16 -5.96 -17.52
C TRP A 125 0.49 -5.65 -16.18
N GLN A 126 -0.09 -6.66 -15.51
CA GLN A 126 -0.64 -6.50 -14.16
C GLN A 126 0.43 -6.07 -13.15
N CYS A 127 1.63 -6.65 -13.23
CA CYS A 127 2.76 -6.25 -12.38
C CYS A 127 3.19 -4.82 -12.69
N VAL A 128 3.31 -4.45 -13.98
CA VAL A 128 3.67 -3.07 -14.39
C VAL A 128 2.68 -2.06 -13.81
N GLU A 129 1.37 -2.28 -13.97
CA GLU A 129 0.37 -1.35 -13.44
C GLU A 129 0.43 -1.24 -11.91
N ALA A 130 0.71 -2.34 -11.22
CA ALA A 130 0.82 -2.36 -9.76
C ALA A 130 2.11 -1.70 -9.26
N ILE A 131 3.22 -1.80 -10.00
CA ILE A 131 4.47 -1.09 -9.71
C ILE A 131 4.25 0.41 -9.86
N ASP A 132 3.67 0.85 -10.97
CA ASP A 132 3.39 2.27 -11.22
C ASP A 132 2.48 2.86 -10.12
N ALA A 133 1.46 2.10 -9.70
CA ALA A 133 0.58 2.54 -8.63
C ALA A 133 1.26 2.54 -7.25
N ALA A 134 2.22 1.63 -7.00
CA ALA A 134 3.03 1.66 -5.78
C ALA A 134 3.93 2.90 -5.75
N ASP A 135 4.55 3.27 -6.86
CA ASP A 135 5.36 4.48 -6.95
C ASP A 135 4.52 5.76 -6.81
N GLU A 136 3.35 5.81 -7.44
CA GLU A 136 2.42 6.92 -7.20
C GLU A 136 2.02 7.00 -5.72
N ALA A 137 1.66 5.88 -5.09
CA ALA A 137 1.32 5.84 -3.67
C ALA A 137 2.47 6.36 -2.78
N ARG A 138 3.73 6.04 -3.12
CA ARG A 138 4.92 6.56 -2.42
C ARG A 138 5.07 8.07 -2.60
N ASP A 139 4.80 8.61 -3.78
CA ASP A 139 4.80 10.06 -4.00
C ASP A 139 3.73 10.77 -3.15
N ARG A 140 2.54 10.17 -3.03
CA ARG A 140 1.48 10.67 -2.13
C ARG A 140 1.91 10.65 -0.67
N VAL A 141 2.52 9.55 -0.21
CA VAL A 141 3.09 9.43 1.13
C VAL A 141 4.13 10.53 1.39
N HIS A 142 5.05 10.77 0.46
CA HIS A 142 6.01 11.86 0.56
C HIS A 142 5.33 13.23 0.62
N GLY A 143 4.27 13.45 -0.17
CA GLY A 143 3.44 14.65 -0.10
C GLY A 143 2.83 14.87 1.28
N MET A 144 2.22 13.84 1.85
CA MET A 144 1.64 13.88 3.20
C MET A 144 2.69 14.21 4.26
N LEU A 145 3.88 13.58 4.18
CA LEU A 145 5.00 13.84 5.08
C LEU A 145 5.48 15.30 5.00
N ARG A 146 5.57 15.88 3.80
CA ARG A 146 5.91 17.30 3.61
C ARG A 146 4.90 18.23 4.28
N HIS A 147 3.62 17.89 4.26
CA HIS A 147 2.60 18.70 4.94
C HIS A 147 2.67 18.59 6.46
N MET A 148 3.12 17.47 7.02
CA MET A 148 3.29 17.31 8.45
C MET A 148 4.45 18.15 9.00
N THR A 149 5.59 18.19 8.29
CA THR A 149 6.72 19.02 8.70
C THR A 149 6.41 20.52 8.64
N VAL A 150 5.60 20.96 7.67
CA VAL A 150 5.14 22.35 7.57
C VAL A 150 4.21 22.72 8.74
N LEU A 151 3.36 21.81 9.21
CA LEU A 151 2.48 22.05 10.36
C LEU A 151 3.25 22.10 11.69
N GLU A 152 4.29 21.28 11.85
CA GLU A 152 5.19 21.34 13.01
C GLU A 152 5.96 22.68 13.09
N TRP A 153 6.23 23.31 11.95
CA TRP A 153 6.92 24.61 11.88
C TRP A 153 5.96 25.82 11.86
N GLY A 154 4.67 25.61 11.54
CA GLY A 154 3.62 26.64 11.53
C GLY A 154 2.86 26.80 12.85
N GLY A 155 3.10 25.95 13.85
CA GLY A 155 2.49 26.00 15.17
C GLY A 155 3.19 26.92 16.19
N ALA A 156 4.23 27.64 15.77
CA ALA A 156 4.92 28.65 16.57
C ALA A 156 4.81 30.03 15.88
N ALA A 157 3.65 30.66 16.01
CA ALA A 157 3.47 32.10 15.76
C ALA A 157 2.28 32.62 16.58
#